data_AF-A0A0F9H7I9-F1
#
_entry.id   AF-A0A0F9H7I9-F1
#
_cell.length_a   1.000
_cell.length_b   1.000
_cell.length_c   1.000
_cell.angle_alpha   90.00
_cell.angle_beta   90.00
_cell.angle_gamma   90.00
#
_symmetry.space_group_name_H-M   'P 1'
#
loop_
_entity.id
_entity.type
_entity.pdbx_description
1 polymer ?
#
loop_
_entity_poly.entity_id
_entity_poly.type
_entity_poly.pdbx_seq_one_letter_code
_entity_poly.pdbx_strand_id
1 'polypeptide(L)' 'HLENMLKLSRLGVVILPPMPAFYIKPSDIDDLINHTIGKILDHLNIDNNLYQRWK' A
#
# COMPACT_ATOMS: atom_id res chain seq x y z
N HIS A 1 -14.32 -8.77 -11.06
CA HIS A 1 -13.36 -7.71 -10.68
C HIS A 1 -11.93 -7.98 -11.16
N LEU A 2 -11.41 -9.20 -11.04
CA LEU A 2 -10.02 -9.53 -11.44
C LEU A 2 -9.69 -9.15 -12.89
N GLU A 3 -10.58 -9.42 -13.85
CA GLU A 3 -10.38 -9.04 -15.24
C GLU A 3 -10.22 -7.52 -15.43
N ASN A 4 -11.06 -6.72 -14.76
CA ASN A 4 -10.98 -5.26 -14.81
C ASN A 4 -9.67 -4.75 -14.20
N MET A 5 -9.26 -5.28 -13.05
CA MET A 5 -7.99 -4.92 -12.41
C MET A 5 -6.78 -5.32 -13.27
N LEU A 6 -6.82 -6.49 -13.91
CA LEU A 6 -5.79 -6.93 -14.84
C LEU A 6 -5.69 -6.02 -16.07
N LYS A 7 -6.83 -5.62 -16.64
CA LYS A 7 -6.86 -4.70 -17.79
C LYS A 7 -6.21 -3.35 -17.44
N LEU A 8 -6.54 -2.79 -16.28
CA LEU A 8 -5.95 -1.54 -15.80
C LEU A 8 -4.45 -1.67 -15.50
N SER A 9 -4.04 -2.77 -14.86
CA SER A 9 -2.63 -3.04 -14.56
C SER A 9 -1.76 -3.10 -15.82
N ARG A 10 -2.28 -3.69 -16.92
CA ARG A 10 -1.59 -3.71 -18.22
C ARG A 10 -1.43 -2.33 -18.87
N LEU A 11 -2.23 -1.34 -18.45
CA LEU A 11 -2.13 0.05 -18.90
C LEU A 11 -1.21 0.91 -18.01
N GLY A 12 -0.52 0.29 -17.04
CA GLY A 12 0.37 0.99 -16.12
C GLY A 12 -0.32 1.55 -14.87
N VAL A 13 -1.60 1.23 -14.64
CA VAL A 13 -2.29 1.62 -13.40
C VAL A 13 -1.79 0.76 -12.25
N VAL A 14 -1.41 1.42 -11.15
CA VAL A 14 -1.09 0.74 -9.88
C VAL A 14 -2.38 0.29 -9.22
N ILE A 15 -2.52 -1.03 -9.03
CA ILE A 15 -3.63 -1.62 -8.28
C ILE A 15 -3.16 -1.89 -6.86
N LEU A 16 -3.57 -1.04 -5.93
CA LEU A 16 -3.24 -1.15 -4.50
C LEU A 16 -4.50 -1.46 -3.69
N PRO A 17 -4.88 -2.74 -3.54
CA PRO A 17 -6.00 -3.11 -2.68
C PRO A 17 -5.67 -2.82 -1.20
N PRO A 18 -6.69 -2.58 -0.34
CA PRO A 18 -6.50 -2.45 1.10
C PRO A 18 -6.11 -3.82 1.68
N MET A 19 -4.81 -4.11 1.68
CA MET A 19 -4.22 -5.33 2.23
C MET A 19 -3.46 -4.98 3.51
N PRO A 20 -4.05 -5.22 4.69
CA PRO A 20 -3.42 -4.89 5.96
C PRO A 20 -2.14 -5.71 6.15
N ALA A 21 -1.05 -5.05 6.50
CA ALA A 21 0.26 -5.66 6.66
C ALA A 21 0.46 -6.24 8.06
N PHE A 22 -0.16 -7.37 8.40
CA PHE A 22 0.00 -7.94 9.75
C PHE A 22 1.43 -8.41 10.08
N TYR A 23 2.31 -8.55 9.09
CA TYR A 23 3.72 -8.89 9.31
C TYR A 23 4.50 -7.80 10.06
N ILE A 24 4.02 -6.55 10.09
CA ILE A 24 4.62 -5.48 10.90
C ILE A 24 4.20 -5.52 12.37
N LYS A 25 3.39 -6.51 12.79
CA LYS A 25 2.88 -6.64 14.17
C LYS A 25 2.34 -5.31 14.72
N PRO A 26 1.31 -4.73 14.08
CA PRO A 26 0.76 -3.44 14.48
C PRO A 26 0.26 -3.50 15.93
N SER A 27 0.47 -2.42 16.67
CA SER A 27 0.00 -2.28 18.04
C SER A 27 -1.43 -1.76 18.10
N ASP A 28 -1.85 -1.01 17.08
CA ASP A 28 -3.19 -0.44 16.94
C ASP A 28 -3.67 -0.40 15.46
N ILE A 29 -4.84 0.17 15.24
CA ILE A 29 -5.43 0.33 13.90
C ILE A 29 -4.70 1.42 13.10
N ASP A 30 -4.14 2.43 13.77
CA ASP A 30 -3.46 3.54 13.10
C ASP A 30 -2.18 3.04 12.40
N ASP A 31 -1.48 2.05 12.96
CA ASP A 31 -0.35 1.38 12.31
C ASP A 31 -0.73 0.77 10.95
N LEU A 32 -1.92 0.17 10.84
CA LEU A 32 -2.42 -0.43 9.60
C LEU A 32 -2.77 0.65 8.56
N ILE A 33 -3.36 1.76 9.03
CA ILE A 33 -3.72 2.92 8.20
C ILE A 33 -2.43 3.58 7.68
N ASN A 34 -1.49 3.87 8.57
CA ASN A 34 -0.20 4.47 8.26
C ASN A 34 0.62 3.62 7.27
N HIS A 35 0.59 2.29 7.40
CA HIS A 35 1.21 1.40 6.41
C HIS A 35 0.59 1.53 5.02
N THR A 36 -0.74 1.64 4.94
CA THR A 36 -1.45 1.77 3.67
C THR A 36 -1.18 3.13 3.02
N ILE A 37 -1.25 4.22 3.81
CA ILE A 37 -0.96 5.58 3.35
C ILE A 37 0.50 5.69 2.90
N GLY A 38 1.43 5.17 3.68
CA GLY A 38 2.86 5.19 3.34
C GLY A 38 3.15 4.52 2.00
N LYS A 39 2.51 3.38 1.70
CA LYS A 39 2.62 2.73 0.38
C LYS A 39 2.05 3.58 -0.76
N ILE A 40 0.96 4.31 -0.53
CA ILE A 40 0.39 5.22 -1.53
C ILE A 40 1.38 6.36 -1.81
N LEU A 41 1.94 6.97 -0.76
CA LEU A 41 2.92 8.04 -0.89
C LEU A 41 4.20 7.57 -1.61
N ASP A 42 4.66 6.34 -1.36
CA ASP A 42 5.79 5.75 -2.06
C ASP A 42 5.53 5.61 -3.57
N HIS A 43 4.33 5.18 -3.97
CA HIS A 43 3.95 5.14 -5.39
C HIS A 43 3.85 6.52 -6.05
N LEU A 44 3.62 7.57 -5.26
CA LEU A 44 3.62 8.96 -5.71
C LEU A 44 5.02 9.61 -5.66
N ASN A 45 6.06 8.87 -5.26
CA ASN A 45 7.41 9.37 -5.00
C ASN A 45 7.45 10.52 -3.96
N ILE A 46 6.61 10.43 -2.92
CA ILE A 46 6.58 11.36 -1.80
C ILE A 46 7.24 10.70 -0.60
N ASP A 47 8.37 11.26 -0.16
CA ASP A 47 9.08 10.77 1.02
C ASP A 47 8.21 10.87 2.28
N ASN A 48 8.20 9.78 3.05
CA ASN A 48 7.41 9.66 4.28
C ASN A 48 8.07 8.66 5.24
N ASN A 49 7.80 8.84 6.54
CA ASN A 49 8.26 7.96 7.62
C ASN A 49 7.07 7.29 8.34
N LEU A 50 5.94 7.10 7.65
CA LEU A 50 4.70 6.57 8.24
C LEU A 50 4.78 5.08 8.54
N TYR A 51 5.70 4.36 7.90
CA TYR A 51 5.85 2.93 8.09
C TYR A 51 7.30 2.49 7.86
N GLN A 52 7.66 1.31 8.37
CA GLN A 52 8.93 0.69 8.01
C GLN A 52 8.80 -0.06 6.69
N ARG A 53 9.60 0.36 5.70
CA ARG A 53 9.80 -0.39 4.46
C ARG A 53 10.49 -1.72 4.79
N TRP A 54 10.03 -2.80 4.15
CA TRP A 54 10.73 -4.09 4.22
C TRP A 54 12.15 -3.91 3.66
N LYS A 55 13.17 -4.37 4.40
CA LYS A 55 14.55 -4.52 3.92
C LYS A 55 14.87 -5.95 3.51
#